data_AF-A0A401TIP7-F1
#
_entry.id   AF-A0A401TIP7-F1
#
_cell.length_a   1.000
_cell.length_b   1.000
_cell.length_c   1.000
_cell.angle_alpha   90.00
_cell.angle_beta   90.00
_cell.angle_gamma   90.00
#
_symmetry.space_group_name_H-M   'P 1'
#
loop_
_entity.id
_entity.type
_entity.pdbx_description
1 polymer ?
#
loop_
_entity_poly.entity_id
_entity_poly.type
_entity_poly.pdbx_seq_one_letter_code
_entity_poly.pdbx_strand_id
1 'polypeptide(L)'
;AGGVRCVAQCVERVLTGLIVSFRYKAIVKYKTAYYSFYLPVAAAMYMAGIDGDEQHTCAKSILLEMGEFFQIQDDYLDCYGDPGVTGKIGTDIEDNKCSWLVVQALQRVSPEQRHILE
;
A
#
# COMPACT_ATOMS: atom_id res chain seq x y z
N ALA A 1 10.40 4.64 24.00
CA ALA A 1 11.42 3.94 23.22
C ALA A 1 10.73 3.18 22.09
N GLY A 2 11.18 3.38 20.84
CA GLY A 2 10.74 2.59 19.68
C GLY A 2 9.62 3.24 18.84
N GLY A 3 9.99 4.12 17.91
CA GLY A 3 9.04 4.64 16.90
C GLY A 3 9.63 5.71 15.97
N VAL A 4 10.68 6.40 16.42
CA VAL A 4 11.30 7.53 15.71
C VAL A 4 12.37 7.08 14.67
N ARG A 5 12.19 5.95 13.98
CA ARG A 5 13.22 5.44 13.04
C ARG A 5 12.78 5.02 11.64
N CYS A 6 11.51 5.10 11.25
CA CYS A 6 11.12 4.69 9.88
C CYS A 6 10.66 5.84 8.97
N VAL A 7 10.25 6.99 9.51
CA VAL A 7 9.73 8.12 8.70
C VAL A 7 10.83 9.09 8.26
N ALA A 8 11.93 9.19 9.02
CA ALA A 8 13.08 10.03 8.69
C ALA A 8 13.81 9.63 7.38
N GLN A 9 13.47 8.49 6.78
CA GLN A 9 14.10 8.02 5.54
C GLN A 9 13.24 8.24 4.29
N CYS A 10 12.10 8.93 4.41
CA CYS A 10 11.26 9.29 3.26
C CYS A 10 11.66 10.61 2.58
N VAL A 11 12.17 11.58 3.33
CA VAL A 11 12.29 12.97 2.83
C VAL A 11 13.75 13.37 2.54
N GLU A 12 14.75 12.66 3.07
CA GLU A 12 16.06 13.31 3.25
C GLU A 12 17.10 13.16 2.13
N ARG A 13 16.89 12.44 1.02
CA ARG A 13 17.84 12.51 -0.11
C ARG A 13 17.31 11.90 -1.41
N VAL A 14 16.91 12.79 -2.32
CA VAL A 14 16.81 12.52 -3.78
C VAL A 14 15.75 11.43 -4.07
N LEU A 15 15.57 11.04 -5.33
CA LEU A 15 14.86 9.84 -5.78
C LEU A 15 13.46 10.12 -6.36
N THR A 16 13.52 10.41 -7.66
CA THR A 16 12.50 10.33 -8.71
C THR A 16 11.29 9.43 -8.42
N GLY A 17 10.11 9.77 -8.98
CA GLY A 17 8.84 9.07 -8.75
C GLY A 17 8.82 7.55 -9.00
N LEU A 18 9.85 6.99 -9.64
CA LEU A 18 10.07 5.55 -9.81
C LEU A 18 10.40 4.85 -8.47
N ILE A 19 11.17 5.48 -7.60
CA ILE A 19 11.62 4.88 -6.34
C ILE A 19 10.52 4.91 -5.29
N VAL A 20 9.71 5.96 -5.29
CA VAL A 20 8.52 6.07 -4.43
C VAL A 20 7.50 4.97 -4.80
N SER A 21 7.33 4.67 -6.08
CA SER A 21 6.46 3.56 -6.55
C SER A 21 6.93 2.18 -6.06
N PHE A 22 8.23 1.89 -6.17
CA PHE A 22 8.78 0.63 -5.66
C PHE A 22 8.58 0.49 -4.15
N ARG A 23 8.80 1.57 -3.40
CA ARG A 23 8.57 1.60 -1.95
C ARG A 23 7.11 1.37 -1.60
N TYR A 24 6.17 2.02 -2.30
CA TYR A 24 4.75 1.80 -2.11
C TYR A 24 4.38 0.33 -2.30
N LYS A 25 4.77 -0.28 -3.44
CA LYS A 25 4.51 -1.71 -3.70
C LYS A 25 5.05 -2.62 -2.60
N ALA A 26 6.26 -2.34 -2.09
CA ALA A 26 6.81 -3.10 -0.97
C ALA A 26 5.99 -2.94 0.32
N ILE A 27 5.58 -1.72 0.66
CA ILE A 27 4.74 -1.44 1.83
C ILE A 27 3.43 -2.22 1.71
N VAL A 28 2.71 -2.08 0.60
CA VAL A 28 1.40 -2.72 0.39
C VAL A 28 1.51 -4.24 0.46
N LYS A 29 2.53 -4.81 -0.20
CA LYS A 29 2.77 -6.25 -0.23
C LYS A 29 2.87 -6.83 1.18
N TYR A 30 3.68 -6.22 2.05
CA TYR A 30 3.94 -6.75 3.39
C TYR A 30 2.93 -6.27 4.44
N LYS A 31 2.45 -5.04 4.35
CA LYS A 31 1.48 -4.47 5.29
C LYS A 31 0.11 -5.10 5.12
N THR A 32 -0.33 -5.37 3.89
CA THR A 32 -1.75 -5.66 3.59
C THR A 32 -1.93 -6.99 2.87
N ALA A 33 -1.24 -7.19 1.75
CA ALA A 33 -1.55 -8.30 0.84
C ALA A 33 -1.37 -9.70 1.48
N TYR A 34 -0.32 -9.90 2.28
CA TYR A 34 -0.08 -11.19 2.93
C TYR A 34 -1.15 -11.57 3.95
N TYR A 35 -1.44 -10.70 4.92
CA TYR A 35 -2.34 -11.06 6.02
C TYR A 35 -3.81 -10.98 5.63
N SER A 36 -4.18 -10.03 4.75
CA SER A 36 -5.58 -9.80 4.37
C SER A 36 -6.06 -10.78 3.29
N PHE A 37 -5.18 -11.23 2.40
CA PHE A 37 -5.56 -12.05 1.25
C PHE A 37 -4.89 -13.42 1.25
N TYR A 38 -3.56 -13.49 1.26
CA TYR A 38 -2.87 -14.77 1.12
C TYR A 38 -3.08 -15.71 2.32
N LEU A 39 -2.89 -15.21 3.54
CA LEU A 39 -2.97 -16.01 4.76
C LEU A 39 -4.34 -16.72 4.96
N PRO A 40 -5.49 -16.04 4.88
CA PRO A 40 -6.78 -16.72 5.07
C PRO A 40 -7.06 -17.77 3.99
N VAL A 41 -6.66 -17.52 2.74
CA VAL A 41 -6.83 -18.49 1.65
C VAL A 41 -5.87 -19.66 1.82
N ALA A 42 -4.60 -19.41 2.13
CA ALA A 42 -3.62 -20.47 2.38
C ALA A 42 -4.04 -21.36 3.57
N ALA A 43 -4.57 -20.76 4.64
CA ALA A 43 -5.12 -21.50 5.77
C ALA A 43 -6.29 -22.41 5.33
N ALA A 44 -7.24 -21.89 4.54
CA ALA A 44 -8.35 -22.67 4.01
C ALA A 44 -7.87 -23.78 3.06
N MET A 45 -6.86 -23.52 2.23
CA MET A 45 -6.24 -24.53 1.35
C MET A 45 -5.65 -25.68 2.18
N TYR A 46 -4.88 -25.38 3.23
CA TYR A 46 -4.35 -26.41 4.12
C TYR A 46 -5.47 -27.20 4.82
N MET A 47 -6.53 -26.54 5.28
CA MET A 47 -7.68 -27.22 5.89
C MET A 47 -8.45 -28.11 4.90
N ALA A 48 -8.43 -27.78 3.62
CA ALA A 48 -9.02 -28.57 2.54
C ALA A 48 -8.09 -29.70 2.03
N GLY A 49 -6.91 -29.88 2.63
CA GLY A 49 -5.94 -30.89 2.21
C GLY A 49 -5.14 -30.51 0.96
N ILE A 50 -5.10 -29.22 0.60
CA ILE A 50 -4.30 -28.68 -0.51
C ILE A 50 -3.00 -28.11 0.07
N ASP A 51 -1.94 -28.91 0.05
CA ASP A 51 -0.63 -28.57 0.62
C ASP A 51 0.50 -28.44 -0.42
N GLY A 52 0.18 -28.62 -1.71
CA GLY A 52 1.14 -28.55 -2.80
C GLY A 52 1.68 -27.14 -3.07
N ASP A 53 3.00 -27.04 -3.24
CA ASP A 53 3.72 -25.77 -3.43
C ASP A 53 3.29 -25.01 -4.69
N GLU A 54 2.96 -25.72 -5.77
CA GLU A 54 2.50 -25.11 -7.02
C GLU A 54 1.15 -24.39 -6.84
N GLN A 55 0.20 -25.03 -6.14
CA GLN A 55 -1.11 -24.46 -5.87
C GLN A 55 -0.99 -23.22 -4.97
N HIS A 56 -0.17 -23.29 -3.91
CA HIS A 56 0.07 -22.15 -3.03
C HIS A 56 0.79 -21.01 -3.74
N THR A 57 1.75 -21.31 -4.61
CA THR A 57 2.45 -20.29 -5.42
C THR A 57 1.51 -19.59 -6.41
N CYS A 58 0.63 -20.35 -7.07
CA CYS A 58 -0.39 -19.82 -7.96
C CYS A 58 -1.41 -18.94 -7.20
N ALA A 59 -1.93 -19.42 -6.07
CA ALA A 59 -2.82 -18.63 -5.23
C ALA A 59 -2.14 -17.34 -4.74
N LYS A 60 -0.89 -17.43 -4.32
CA LYS A 60 -0.10 -16.29 -3.84
C LYS A 60 0.08 -15.21 -4.89
N SER A 61 0.37 -15.56 -6.15
CA SER A 61 0.58 -14.55 -7.19
C SER A 61 -0.69 -13.72 -7.44
N ILE A 62 -1.86 -14.36 -7.47
CA ILE A 62 -3.16 -13.70 -7.63
C ILE A 62 -3.50 -12.84 -6.41
N LEU A 63 -3.38 -13.42 -5.21
CA LEU A 63 -3.80 -12.77 -3.97
C LEU A 63 -2.93 -11.58 -3.59
N LEU A 64 -1.65 -11.60 -3.97
CA LEU A 64 -0.78 -10.44 -3.75
C LEU A 64 -1.16 -9.24 -4.63
N GLU A 65 -1.53 -9.47 -5.90
CA GLU A 65 -2.02 -8.42 -6.79
C GLU A 65 -3.38 -7.88 -6.34
N MET A 66 -4.28 -8.75 -5.86
CA MET A 66 -5.55 -8.33 -5.25
C MET A 66 -5.32 -7.46 -4.01
N GLY A 67 -4.36 -7.84 -3.17
CA GLY A 67 -3.98 -7.03 -2.01
C GLY A 67 -3.36 -5.69 -2.38
N GLU A 68 -2.61 -5.61 -3.49
CA GLU A 68 -2.14 -4.34 -4.03
C GLU A 68 -3.32 -3.43 -4.42
N PHE A 69 -4.24 -3.95 -5.21
CA PHE A 69 -5.42 -3.21 -5.65
C PHE A 69 -6.30 -2.76 -4.48
N PHE A 70 -6.47 -3.61 -3.47
CA PHE A 70 -7.25 -3.29 -2.28
C PHE A 70 -6.67 -2.10 -1.51
N GLN A 71 -5.35 -2.05 -1.32
CA GLN A 71 -4.74 -0.91 -0.62
C GLN A 71 -4.79 0.37 -1.45
N ILE A 72 -4.69 0.27 -2.79
CA ILE A 72 -4.90 1.44 -3.67
C ILE A 72 -6.31 2.01 -3.49
N GLN A 73 -7.31 1.14 -3.38
CA GLN A 73 -8.68 1.56 -3.12
C GLN A 73 -8.82 2.19 -1.72
N ASP A 74 -8.23 1.60 -0.68
CA ASP A 74 -8.23 2.16 0.68
C ASP A 74 -7.62 3.57 0.71
N ASP A 75 -6.45 3.77 0.09
CA ASP A 75 -5.79 5.07 0.00
C ASP A 75 -6.62 6.10 -0.78
N TYR A 76 -7.34 5.67 -1.83
CA TYR A 76 -8.26 6.56 -2.57
C TYR A 76 -9.45 6.96 -1.70
N LEU A 77 -10.07 5.99 -1.02
CA LEU A 77 -11.22 6.20 -0.14
C LEU A 77 -10.85 6.97 1.13
N ASP A 78 -9.59 6.93 1.57
CA ASP A 78 -9.10 7.76 2.67
C ASP A 78 -9.21 9.25 2.30
N CYS A 79 -8.81 9.63 1.08
CA CYS A 79 -8.85 11.02 0.65
C CYS A 79 -10.22 11.49 0.13
N TYR A 80 -10.94 10.62 -0.59
CA TYR A 80 -12.14 10.99 -1.34
C TYR A 80 -13.41 10.25 -0.91
N GLY A 81 -13.31 9.27 -0.03
CA GLY A 81 -14.46 8.52 0.45
C GLY A 81 -15.32 9.35 1.40
N ASP A 82 -16.62 9.10 1.39
CA ASP A 82 -17.55 9.66 2.35
C ASP A 82 -17.33 8.98 3.73
N PRO A 83 -16.97 9.73 4.79
CA PRO A 83 -16.81 9.18 6.14
C PRO A 83 -18.04 8.43 6.67
N GLY A 84 -19.24 8.79 6.22
CA GLY A 84 -20.48 8.09 6.57
C GLY A 84 -20.57 6.68 5.98
N VAL A 85 -19.85 6.41 4.88
CA VAL A 85 -19.80 5.10 4.21
C VAL A 85 -18.55 4.33 4.62
N THR A 86 -17.38 4.99 4.64
CA THR A 86 -16.11 4.35 5.01
C THR A 86 -16.03 4.05 6.51
N GLY A 87 -16.83 4.74 7.33
CA GLY A 87 -16.84 4.62 8.79
C GLY A 87 -15.61 5.22 9.47
N LYS A 88 -14.76 5.94 8.72
CA LYS A 88 -13.55 6.60 9.22
C LYS A 88 -13.33 7.95 8.55
N ILE A 89 -12.68 8.86 9.27
CA ILE A 89 -12.11 10.08 8.69
C ILE A 89 -10.73 9.71 8.14
N GLY A 90 -10.44 10.09 6.90
CA GLY A 90 -9.12 9.88 6.32
C GLY A 90 -8.07 10.81 6.91
N THR A 91 -6.88 10.27 7.16
CA THR A 91 -5.77 10.98 7.80
C THR A 91 -4.46 10.86 7.03
N ASP A 92 -4.44 10.19 5.87
CA ASP A 92 -3.21 9.86 5.16
C ASP A 92 -2.35 11.06 4.81
N ILE A 93 -2.96 12.21 4.48
CA ILE A 93 -2.25 13.45 4.17
C ILE A 93 -1.64 14.05 5.44
N GLU A 94 -2.43 14.17 6.51
CA GLU A 94 -1.99 14.75 7.79
C GLU A 94 -0.87 13.91 8.45
N ASP A 95 -0.95 12.59 8.31
CA ASP A 95 0.03 11.63 8.82
C ASP A 95 1.27 11.50 7.93
N ASN A 96 1.34 12.23 6.80
CA ASN A 96 2.40 12.16 5.81
C ASN A 96 2.68 10.70 5.35
N LYS A 97 1.62 9.94 5.08
CA LYS A 97 1.74 8.56 4.63
C LYS A 97 2.19 8.50 3.17
N CYS A 98 2.95 7.46 2.85
CA CYS A 98 3.27 7.11 1.47
C CYS A 98 2.04 6.44 0.83
N SER A 99 0.98 7.22 0.58
CA SER A 99 -0.24 6.75 -0.07
C SER A 99 -0.07 6.64 -1.59
N TRP A 100 -0.91 5.84 -2.24
CA TRP A 100 -0.89 5.71 -3.69
C TRP A 100 -1.10 7.06 -4.38
N LEU A 101 -1.94 7.94 -3.83
CA LEU A 101 -2.24 9.25 -4.40
C LEU A 101 -1.00 10.14 -4.48
N VAL A 102 -0.17 10.22 -3.42
CA VAL A 102 1.06 11.03 -3.46
C VAL A 102 2.08 10.43 -4.43
N VAL A 103 2.18 9.10 -4.51
CA VAL A 103 3.04 8.43 -5.49
C VAL A 103 2.64 8.79 -6.92
N GLN A 104 1.33 8.76 -7.23
CA GLN A 104 0.82 9.13 -8.55
C GLN A 104 0.97 10.63 -8.84
N ALA A 105 0.77 11.49 -7.85
CA ALA A 105 0.96 12.93 -7.99
C ALA A 105 2.42 13.25 -8.33
N LEU A 106 3.38 12.73 -7.57
CA LEU A 106 4.82 12.95 -7.79
C LEU A 106 5.33 12.52 -9.18
N GLN A 107 4.60 11.64 -9.87
CA GLN A 107 4.93 11.22 -11.25
C GLN A 107 4.40 12.19 -12.32
N ARG A 108 3.45 13.07 -11.99
CA ARG A 108 2.71 13.91 -12.94
C ARG A 108 2.82 15.41 -12.67
N VAL A 109 3.20 15.80 -11.45
CA VAL A 109 3.28 17.21 -11.03
C VAL A 109 4.29 18.00 -11.86
N SER A 110 3.94 19.25 -12.17
CA SER A 110 4.89 20.25 -12.66
C SER A 110 5.88 20.66 -11.56
N PRO A 111 6.99 21.34 -11.89
CA PRO A 111 7.90 21.90 -10.89
C PRO A 111 7.19 22.83 -9.88
N GLU A 112 6.23 23.63 -10.35
CA GLU A 112 5.46 24.54 -9.50
C GLU A 112 4.53 23.79 -8.56
N GLN A 113 3.82 22.77 -9.06
CA GLN A 113 2.96 21.91 -8.24
C GLN A 113 3.76 21.08 -7.24
N ARG A 114 4.97 20.69 -7.62
CA ARG A 114 5.89 19.97 -6.72
C ARG A 114 6.27 20.81 -5.51
N HIS A 115 6.48 22.12 -5.70
CA HIS A 115 6.77 23.02 -4.59
C HIS A 115 5.59 23.19 -3.62
N ILE A 116 4.35 22.96 -4.07
CA ILE A 116 3.15 22.98 -3.21
C ILE A 116 3.02 21.66 -2.43
N LEU A 117 3.50 20.56 -3.00
CA LEU A 117 3.40 19.22 -2.43
C LEU A 117 4.51 18.92 -1.40
N GLU A 118 5.64 19.63 -1.48
CA GLU A 118 6.81 19.54 -0.57
C GLU A 118 6.77 20.61 0.53
#